data_AF-A0A0B8QJY7-F1
#
_entry.id   AF-A0A0B8QJY7-F1
#
_cell.length_a   1.000
_cell.length_b   1.000
_cell.length_c   1.000
_cell.angle_alpha   90.00
_cell.angle_beta   90.00
_cell.angle_gamma   90.00
#
_symmetry.space_group_name_H-M   'P 1'
#
loop_
_entity.id
_entity.type
_entity.pdbx_description
1 polymer ?
#
loop_
_entity_poly.entity_id
_entity_poly.type
_entity_poly.pdbx_seq_one_letter_code
_entity_poly.pdbx_strand_id
1 'polypeptide(L)'
;MAKGIGVLAVLVASILSFGAQAGQYLCSATQSSYEKPAELGEECPVGNALWGNSKPKHKNSTFWIQCGLFPEGLTMQQVETLYPNVSASIWNKQEKKGMRCLIGPYDDFSQVRLELTQLKTVTGFESAFIREVRK
;
A
#
# COMPACT_ATOMS: atom_id res chain seq x y z
N MET A 1 55.61 -51.96 -6.91
CA MET A 1 54.16 -52.23 -6.96
C MET A 1 53.49 -51.41 -5.85
N ALA A 2 52.36 -50.75 -6.18
CA ALA A 2 51.35 -50.04 -5.34
C ALA A 2 51.86 -49.10 -4.22
N LYS A 3 51.79 -47.76 -4.28
CA LYS A 3 50.71 -46.78 -4.59
C LYS A 3 49.66 -46.68 -3.46
N GLY A 4 49.72 -45.57 -2.72
CA GLY A 4 48.71 -45.17 -1.72
C GLY A 4 48.66 -43.65 -1.62
N ILE A 5 48.03 -43.02 -2.61
CA ILE A 5 47.71 -41.58 -2.63
C ILE A 5 46.36 -41.44 -1.93
N GLY A 6 46.31 -40.51 -0.97
CA GLY A 6 45.16 -40.30 -0.10
C GLY A 6 43.96 -39.64 -0.76
N VAL A 7 42.86 -39.56 -0.01
CA VAL A 7 41.74 -38.69 -0.29
C VAL A 7 41.21 -38.19 1.05
N LEU A 8 41.48 -36.93 1.39
CA LEU A 8 40.78 -36.22 2.46
C LEU A 8 39.55 -35.58 1.82
N ALA A 9 38.37 -36.18 2.04
CA ALA A 9 37.11 -35.65 1.52
C ALA A 9 36.67 -34.45 2.37
N VAL A 10 36.83 -33.24 1.83
CA VAL A 10 36.29 -32.01 2.43
C VAL A 10 34.86 -31.81 1.93
N LEU A 11 33.88 -32.09 2.79
CA LEU A 11 32.47 -31.78 2.55
C LEU A 11 32.24 -30.27 2.72
N VAL A 12 32.19 -29.54 1.60
CA VAL A 12 31.81 -28.13 1.59
C VAL A 12 30.28 -28.06 1.59
N ALA A 13 29.68 -27.90 2.77
CA ALA A 13 28.25 -27.65 2.90
C ALA A 13 27.94 -26.19 2.53
N SER A 14 27.55 -25.97 1.27
CA SER A 14 27.07 -24.68 0.79
C SER A 14 25.74 -24.33 1.45
N ILE A 15 25.80 -23.52 2.51
CA ILE A 15 24.62 -22.98 3.19
C ILE A 15 24.01 -21.90 2.30
N LEU A 16 23.08 -22.29 1.42
CA LEU A 16 22.26 -21.33 0.69
C LEU A 16 21.37 -20.60 1.70
N SER A 17 21.80 -19.41 2.10
CA SER A 17 21.00 -18.50 2.92
C SER A 17 19.90 -17.94 2.03
N PHE A 18 18.72 -18.56 2.06
CA PHE A 18 17.52 -17.96 1.50
C PHE A 18 17.13 -16.77 2.39
N GLY A 19 17.50 -15.56 1.96
CA GLY A 19 17.02 -14.34 2.60
C GLY A 19 15.50 -14.28 2.50
N ALA A 20 14.80 -14.43 3.63
CA ALA A 20 13.38 -14.14 3.72
C ALA A 20 13.20 -12.64 3.52
N GLN A 21 12.74 -12.23 2.33
CA GLN A 21 12.39 -10.84 2.04
C GLN A 21 11.06 -10.52 2.73
N ALA A 22 11.12 -10.10 3.99
CA ALA A 22 10.00 -9.41 4.62
C ALA A 22 9.87 -8.04 3.96
N GLY A 23 8.93 -7.88 3.04
CA GLY A 23 8.65 -6.60 2.37
C GLY A 23 8.01 -5.61 3.34
N GLN A 24 8.79 -4.99 4.21
CA GLN A 24 8.39 -3.75 4.88
C GLN A 24 8.37 -2.66 3.80
N TYR A 25 7.20 -2.32 3.29
CA TYR A 25 7.07 -1.26 2.28
C TYR A 25 7.34 0.09 2.92
N LEU A 26 8.59 0.54 2.85
CA LEU A 26 8.97 1.90 3.20
C LEU A 26 8.58 2.82 2.03
N CYS A 27 7.33 3.30 2.03
CA CYS A 27 6.90 4.31 1.08
C CYS A 27 7.57 5.64 1.42
N SER A 28 8.26 6.24 0.45
CA SER A 28 8.67 7.63 0.57
C SER A 28 7.45 8.55 0.46
N ALA A 29 7.51 9.69 1.12
CA ALA A 29 6.51 10.74 1.05
C ALA A 29 7.19 12.08 0.83
N THR A 30 6.64 12.90 -0.06
CA THR A 30 7.11 14.26 -0.34
C THR A 30 5.98 15.26 -0.11
N GLN A 31 6.32 16.43 0.43
CA GLN A 31 5.36 17.53 0.58
C GLN A 31 5.74 18.61 -0.44
N SER A 32 4.96 18.74 -1.51
CA SER A 32 5.23 19.68 -2.61
C SER A 32 4.72 21.09 -2.29
N SER A 33 3.63 21.22 -1.55
CA SER A 33 3.03 22.48 -1.08
C SER A 33 2.19 22.25 0.18
N TYR A 34 2.01 23.27 1.02
CA TYR A 34 1.08 23.21 2.16
C TYR A 34 -0.41 23.25 1.75
N GLU A 35 -0.71 23.49 0.47
CA GLU A 35 -2.07 23.55 -0.08
C GLU A 35 -2.60 22.20 -0.59
N LYS A 36 -1.78 21.14 -0.51
CA LYS A 36 -2.12 19.78 -0.93
C LYS A 36 -1.66 18.76 0.12
N PRO A 37 -2.30 17.58 0.20
CA PRO A 37 -1.77 16.50 1.02
C PRO A 37 -0.42 16.02 0.47
N ALA A 38 0.39 15.43 1.34
CA ALA A 38 1.65 14.82 0.96
C ALA A 38 1.46 13.76 -0.15
N GLU A 39 2.49 13.60 -0.96
CA GLU A 39 2.51 12.72 -2.12
C GLU A 39 3.31 11.45 -1.80
N LEU A 40 2.73 10.29 -2.08
CA LEU A 40 3.43 9.01 -1.99
C LEU A 40 4.33 8.81 -3.20
N GLY A 41 5.53 8.29 -2.94
CA GLY A 41 6.49 7.89 -3.97
C GLY A 41 5.92 6.87 -4.96
N GLU A 42 6.51 6.84 -6.16
CA GLU A 42 6.09 5.94 -7.24
C GLU A 42 6.14 4.46 -6.83
N GLU A 43 7.12 4.10 -6.00
CA GLU A 43 7.37 2.76 -5.47
C GLU A 43 6.30 2.26 -4.50
N CYS A 44 5.48 3.15 -3.93
CA CYS A 44 4.52 2.77 -2.90
C CYS A 44 3.41 1.86 -3.49
N PRO A 45 3.25 0.62 -3.01
CA PRO A 45 2.26 -0.30 -3.54
C PRO A 45 0.86 0.11 -3.10
N VAL A 46 -0.02 0.26 -4.09
CA VAL A 46 -1.45 0.54 -3.85
C VAL A 46 -2.30 -0.72 -3.92
N GLY A 47 -1.73 -1.85 -4.36
CA GLY A 47 -2.35 -3.17 -4.30
C GLY A 47 -3.30 -3.48 -5.46
N ASN A 48 -4.35 -4.26 -5.21
CA ASN A 48 -5.43 -4.55 -6.15
C ASN A 48 -6.79 -4.08 -5.62
N ALA A 49 -7.70 -3.68 -6.52
CA ALA A 49 -9.03 -3.25 -6.13
C ALA A 49 -9.88 -4.41 -5.55
N LEU A 50 -10.57 -4.15 -4.45
CA LEU A 50 -11.61 -4.99 -3.87
C LEU A 50 -12.98 -4.37 -4.15
N TRP A 51 -13.69 -4.94 -5.12
CA TRP A 51 -14.98 -4.41 -5.59
C TRP A 51 -16.16 -4.98 -4.79
N GLY A 52 -17.17 -4.14 -4.56
CA GLY A 52 -18.43 -4.52 -3.93
C GLY A 52 -18.24 -5.14 -2.54
N ASN A 53 -18.79 -6.34 -2.34
CA ASN A 53 -18.72 -7.08 -1.07
C ASN A 53 -17.58 -8.11 -1.01
N SER A 54 -16.56 -7.94 -1.85
CA SER A 54 -15.38 -8.82 -1.85
C SER A 54 -14.67 -8.78 -0.49
N LYS A 55 -14.27 -9.95 -0.01
CA LYS A 55 -13.42 -10.12 1.17
C LYS A 55 -11.94 -10.00 0.79
N PRO A 56 -11.03 -9.75 1.75
CA PRO A 56 -9.59 -9.82 1.52
C PRO A 56 -9.20 -11.18 0.94
N LYS A 57 -8.30 -11.16 -0.03
CA LYS A 57 -7.81 -12.36 -0.73
C LYS A 57 -6.64 -13.00 0.00
N HIS A 58 -5.94 -12.26 0.84
CA HIS A 58 -4.79 -12.75 1.59
C HIS A 58 -5.04 -12.67 3.10
N LYS A 59 -4.38 -13.58 3.84
CA LYS A 59 -4.47 -13.64 5.31
C LYS A 59 -3.76 -12.47 5.99
N ASN A 60 -2.74 -11.92 5.35
CA ASN A 60 -1.95 -10.80 5.85
C ASN A 60 -1.86 -9.73 4.76
N SER A 61 -2.59 -8.65 4.98
CA SER A 61 -2.75 -7.58 4.01
C SER A 61 -2.73 -6.22 4.71
N THR A 62 -2.38 -5.21 3.94
CA THR A 62 -2.65 -3.82 4.24
C THR A 62 -3.70 -3.30 3.26
N PHE A 63 -4.55 -2.40 3.73
CA PHE A 63 -5.63 -1.84 2.95
C PHE A 63 -5.46 -0.35 2.74
N TRP A 64 -5.91 0.12 1.58
CA TRP A 64 -6.05 1.54 1.27
C TRP A 64 -7.49 1.81 0.86
N ILE A 65 -8.01 2.99 1.17
CA ILE A 65 -9.19 3.51 0.48
C ILE A 65 -8.68 4.37 -0.67
N GLN A 66 -9.04 4.02 -1.90
CA GLN A 66 -8.88 4.94 -3.01
C GLN A 66 -10.10 5.86 -3.05
N CYS A 67 -9.91 7.13 -2.72
CA CYS A 67 -11.03 8.08 -2.67
C CYS A 67 -11.37 8.68 -4.04
N GLY A 68 -10.46 8.59 -5.01
CA GLY A 68 -10.71 9.05 -6.39
C GLY A 68 -9.44 9.11 -7.25
N LEU A 69 -9.60 9.61 -8.47
CA LEU A 69 -8.52 10.00 -9.38
C LEU A 69 -8.83 11.40 -9.89
N PHE A 70 -7.99 12.36 -9.53
CA PHE A 70 -8.22 13.78 -9.77
C PHE A 70 -7.14 14.34 -10.70
N PRO A 71 -7.45 15.26 -11.62
CA PRO A 71 -6.43 15.84 -12.51
C PRO A 71 -5.26 16.48 -11.77
N GLU A 72 -5.53 17.22 -10.69
CA GLU A 72 -4.52 17.99 -9.93
C GLU A 72 -4.30 17.48 -8.50
N GLY A 73 -4.93 16.36 -8.13
CA GLY A 73 -4.98 15.85 -6.76
C GLY A 73 -6.02 16.55 -5.90
N LEU A 74 -6.04 16.19 -4.62
CA LEU A 74 -6.87 16.88 -3.64
C LEU A 74 -6.26 18.23 -3.24
N THR A 75 -7.13 19.20 -2.97
CA THR A 75 -6.79 20.42 -2.23
C THR A 75 -6.89 20.17 -0.72
N MET A 76 -6.23 21.00 0.11
CA MET A 76 -6.40 20.88 1.57
C MET A 76 -7.85 21.08 2.02
N GLN A 77 -8.63 21.93 1.34
CA GLN A 77 -10.05 22.09 1.66
C GLN A 77 -10.83 20.78 1.44
N GLN A 78 -10.53 20.03 0.38
CA GLN A 78 -11.12 18.71 0.19
C GLN A 78 -10.62 17.71 1.23
N VAL A 79 -9.35 17.78 1.63
CA VAL A 79 -8.82 16.92 2.71
C VAL A 79 -9.55 17.20 4.04
N GLU A 80 -9.81 18.47 4.36
CA GLU A 80 -10.54 18.88 5.55
C GLU A 80 -11.97 18.32 5.63
N THR A 81 -12.66 18.18 4.50
CA THR A 81 -14.00 17.57 4.47
C THR A 81 -13.96 16.05 4.68
N LEU A 82 -12.82 15.41 4.41
CA LEU A 82 -12.65 13.97 4.59
C LEU A 82 -12.26 13.58 6.02
N TYR A 83 -11.45 14.40 6.72
CA TYR A 83 -10.93 14.08 8.06
C TYR A 83 -11.96 13.58 9.07
N PRO A 84 -13.21 14.10 9.14
CA PRO A 84 -14.20 13.59 10.08
C PRO A 84 -14.62 12.12 9.85
N ASN A 85 -14.36 11.58 8.66
CA ASN A 85 -14.83 10.26 8.23
C ASN A 85 -13.72 9.20 8.20
N VAL A 86 -12.47 9.60 8.47
CA VAL A 86 -11.31 8.72 8.35
C VAL A 86 -10.32 8.89 9.48
N SER A 87 -9.67 7.80 9.88
CA SER A 87 -8.67 7.84 10.96
C SER A 87 -7.23 7.88 10.47
N ALA A 88 -7.00 7.67 9.17
CA ALA A 88 -5.67 7.54 8.60
C ALA A 88 -5.29 8.77 7.76
N SER A 89 -4.00 8.90 7.46
CA SER A 89 -3.48 9.95 6.61
C SER A 89 -4.07 9.85 5.19
N ILE A 90 -4.29 11.02 4.60
CA ILE A 90 -4.76 11.20 3.23
C ILE A 90 -3.57 11.60 2.38
N TRP A 91 -3.43 10.95 1.23
CA TRP A 91 -2.28 11.07 0.34
C TRP A 91 -2.71 11.30 -1.09
N ASN A 92 -1.91 12.07 -1.81
CA ASN A 92 -1.90 12.03 -3.26
C ASN A 92 -0.86 10.99 -3.74
N LYS A 93 -1.07 10.41 -4.92
CA LYS A 93 -0.07 9.60 -5.61
C LYS A 93 -0.15 9.86 -7.10
N GLN A 94 0.96 10.22 -7.72
CA GLN A 94 1.03 10.45 -9.15
C GLN A 94 0.71 9.16 -9.93
N GLU A 95 -0.14 9.30 -10.94
CA GLU A 95 -0.48 8.28 -11.92
C GLU A 95 -0.39 8.86 -13.33
N LYS A 96 -0.42 7.99 -14.36
CA LYS A 96 -0.37 8.44 -15.76
C LYS A 96 -1.49 9.40 -16.18
N LYS A 97 -2.62 9.38 -15.47
CA LYS A 97 -3.86 10.11 -15.83
C LYS A 97 -4.33 11.07 -14.73
N GLY A 98 -3.43 11.52 -13.86
CA GLY A 98 -3.71 12.44 -12.76
C GLY A 98 -3.17 11.92 -11.43
N MET A 99 -3.75 12.39 -10.34
CA MET A 99 -3.36 12.11 -8.97
C MET A 99 -4.40 11.20 -8.32
N ARG A 100 -3.97 10.02 -7.93
CA ARG A 100 -4.79 9.08 -7.15
C ARG A 100 -4.83 9.56 -5.71
N CYS A 101 -6.04 9.71 -5.16
CA CYS A 101 -6.21 9.91 -3.74
C CYS A 101 -6.22 8.56 -3.01
N LEU A 102 -5.45 8.46 -1.93
CA LEU A 102 -5.36 7.28 -1.07
C LEU A 102 -5.51 7.67 0.39
N ILE A 103 -6.21 6.85 1.16
CA ILE A 103 -6.35 6.99 2.61
C ILE A 103 -5.86 5.69 3.24
N GLY A 104 -4.96 5.79 4.22
CA GLY A 104 -4.32 4.64 4.86
C GLY A 104 -2.82 4.83 5.08
N PRO A 105 -2.06 3.73 5.23
CA PRO A 105 -2.53 2.34 5.18
C PRO A 105 -3.36 1.93 6.42
N TYR A 106 -4.28 0.98 6.26
CA TYR A 106 -5.02 0.32 7.35
C TYR A 106 -4.59 -1.14 7.48
N ASP A 107 -4.52 -1.65 8.70
CA ASP A 107 -4.25 -3.08 8.97
C ASP A 107 -5.53 -3.89 9.27
N ASP A 108 -6.63 -3.23 9.66
CA ASP A 108 -7.92 -3.87 9.92
C ASP A 108 -8.90 -3.66 8.77
N PHE A 109 -9.35 -4.76 8.17
CA PHE A 109 -10.35 -4.74 7.10
C PHE A 109 -11.72 -4.27 7.58
N SER A 110 -12.08 -4.49 8.85
CA SER A 110 -13.37 -4.06 9.40
C SER A 110 -13.42 -2.53 9.51
N GLN A 111 -12.32 -1.93 9.96
CA GLN A 111 -12.16 -0.48 10.03
C GLN A 111 -12.25 0.16 8.64
N VAL A 112 -11.46 -0.31 7.67
CA VAL A 112 -11.45 0.27 6.31
C VAL A 112 -12.82 0.14 5.62
N ARG A 113 -13.61 -0.91 5.94
CA ARG A 113 -14.98 -1.07 5.45
C ARG A 113 -15.95 -0.07 6.07
N LEU A 114 -15.81 0.21 7.36
CA LEU A 114 -16.62 1.21 8.05
C LEU A 114 -16.34 2.62 7.49
N GLU A 115 -15.07 3.00 7.40
CA GLU A 115 -14.67 4.32 6.90
C GLU A 115 -15.02 4.49 5.42
N LEU A 116 -14.93 3.44 4.60
CA LEU A 116 -15.43 3.50 3.21
C LEU A 116 -16.92 3.85 3.16
N THR A 117 -17.76 3.24 4.00
CA THR A 117 -19.20 3.54 4.02
C THR A 117 -19.45 5.00 4.38
N GLN A 118 -18.72 5.57 5.35
CA GLN A 118 -18.83 6.98 5.72
C GLN A 118 -18.35 7.89 4.59
N LEU A 119 -17.19 7.60 4.02
CA LEU A 119 -16.59 8.38 2.94
C LEU A 119 -17.50 8.50 1.72
N LYS A 120 -18.21 7.41 1.38
CA LYS A 120 -19.16 7.40 0.26
C LYS A 120 -20.37 8.31 0.45
N THR A 121 -20.61 8.82 1.65
CA THR A 121 -21.68 9.81 1.91
C THR A 121 -21.22 11.25 1.64
N VAL A 122 -19.91 11.47 1.51
CA VAL A 122 -19.33 12.78 1.21
C VAL A 122 -19.41 13.04 -0.29
N THR A 123 -19.99 14.18 -0.66
CA THR A 123 -20.15 14.58 -2.06
C THR A 123 -18.80 14.61 -2.79
N GLY A 124 -18.72 13.92 -3.92
CA GLY A 124 -17.50 13.82 -4.73
C GLY A 124 -16.61 12.61 -4.42
N PHE A 125 -16.98 11.77 -3.45
CA PHE A 125 -16.22 10.58 -3.01
C PHE A 125 -17.05 9.28 -3.04
N GLU A 126 -18.21 9.28 -3.68
CA GLU A 126 -19.15 8.16 -3.77
C GLU A 126 -18.56 6.95 -4.50
N SER A 127 -17.60 7.21 -5.39
CA SER A 127 -16.88 6.20 -6.17
C SER A 127 -15.72 5.54 -5.42
N ALA A 128 -15.48 5.91 -4.16
CA ALA A 128 -14.39 5.34 -3.38
C ALA A 128 -14.48 3.81 -3.26
N PHE A 129 -13.33 3.14 -3.14
CA PHE A 129 -13.27 1.69 -2.96
C PHE A 129 -11.99 1.26 -2.25
N ILE A 130 -12.01 0.04 -1.69
CA ILE A 130 -10.85 -0.51 -0.98
C ILE A 130 -9.87 -1.14 -1.97
N ARG A 131 -8.58 -0.98 -1.69
CA ARG A 131 -7.49 -1.70 -2.32
C ARG A 131 -6.77 -2.57 -1.30
N GLU A 132 -6.29 -3.73 -1.72
CA GLU A 132 -5.57 -4.70 -0.89
C GLU A 132 -4.14 -4.87 -1.40
N VAL A 133 -3.18 -4.67 -0.50
CA VAL A 133 -1.75 -4.96 -0.69
C VAL A 133 -1.43 -6.19 0.15
N ARG A 134 -0.93 -7.25 -0.47
CA ARG A 134 -0.38 -8.40 0.26
C ARG A 134 0.93 -7.98 0.96
N LYS A 135 1.10 -8.37 2.22
CA LYS A 135 2.39 -8.30 2.93
C LYS A 135 3.27 -9.50 2.61
#